data_AF-A0A1S9BS03-F1
#
_entry.id   AF-A0A1S9BS03-F1
#
_cell.length_a   1.000
_cell.length_b   1.000
_cell.length_c   1.000
_cell.angle_alpha   90.00
_cell.angle_beta   90.00
_cell.angle_gamma   90.00
#
_symmetry.space_group_name_H-M   'P 1'
#
loop_
_entity.id
_entity.type
_entity.pdbx_description
1 polymer ?
#
loop_
_entity_poly.entity_id
_entity_poly.type
_entity_poly.pdbx_seq_one_letter_code
_entity_poly.pdbx_strand_id
1 'polypeptide(L)'
;MGLLIENLEMVLEYVVSICTIMLEMVGITVLVWSAIRCFFGWIHKDQHIRLDLAQGIALALEFKMGGEVLRTVVVREWRELGILGAIILLRGLLTFLIHWEIENEKKELQEHAKKAASPKATTVSDDEK
;
A
#
# COMPACT_ATOMS: atom_id res chain seq x y z
N MET A 1 19.98 -21.56 37.25
CA MET A 1 19.42 -21.67 35.87
C MET A 1 18.27 -20.69 35.65
N GLY A 2 17.25 -20.62 36.52
CA GLY A 2 16.10 -19.70 36.36
C GLY A 2 16.48 -18.22 36.12
N LEU A 3 17.36 -17.65 36.94
CA LEU A 3 17.87 -16.28 36.79
C LEU A 3 18.54 -15.98 35.44
N LEU A 4 19.19 -16.98 34.82
CA LEU A 4 19.82 -16.80 33.51
C LEU A 4 18.79 -16.78 32.39
N ILE A 5 17.69 -17.52 32.55
CA ILE A 5 16.60 -17.60 31.57
C ILE A 5 15.77 -16.31 31.62
N GLU A 6 15.39 -15.84 32.82
CA GLU A 6 14.67 -14.56 32.99
C GLU A 6 15.44 -13.37 32.42
N ASN A 7 16.75 -13.29 32.68
CA ASN A 7 17.58 -12.22 32.11
C ASN A 7 17.66 -12.31 30.58
N LEU A 8 17.68 -13.50 30.01
CA LEU A 8 17.73 -13.70 28.56
C LEU A 8 16.40 -13.35 27.89
N GLU A 9 15.27 -13.71 28.50
CA GLU A 9 13.93 -13.34 28.04
C GLU A 9 13.73 -11.82 28.06
N MET A 10 14.13 -11.15 29.15
CA MET A 10 14.06 -9.68 29.26
C MET A 10 14.90 -8.99 28.17
N VAL A 11 16.12 -9.48 27.92
CA VAL A 11 16.99 -8.94 26.86
C VAL A 11 16.35 -9.15 25.48
N LEU A 12 15.79 -10.34 25.23
CA LEU A 12 15.18 -10.69 23.96
C LEU A 12 13.91 -9.86 23.69
N GLU A 13 13.06 -9.65 24.70
CA GLU A 13 11.91 -8.73 24.64
C GLU A 13 12.33 -7.31 24.28
N TYR A 14 13.38 -6.80 24.93
CA TYR A 14 13.86 -5.44 24.70
C TYR A 14 14.40 -5.27 23.28
N VAL A 15 15.20 -6.24 22.81
CA VAL A 15 15.75 -6.24 21.45
C VAL A 15 14.64 -6.28 20.41
N VAL A 16 13.68 -7.19 20.56
CA VAL A 16 12.56 -7.33 19.62
C VAL A 16 11.68 -6.10 19.61
N SER A 17 11.42 -5.49 20.78
CA SER A 17 10.67 -4.24 20.88
C SER A 17 11.36 -3.11 20.09
N ILE A 18 12.67 -2.94 20.27
CA ILE A 18 13.46 -1.95 19.52
C ILE A 18 13.42 -2.23 18.01
N CYS A 19 13.62 -3.49 17.60
CA CYS A 19 13.60 -3.86 16.19
C CYS A 19 12.22 -3.63 15.56
N THR A 20 11.14 -3.92 16.28
CA THR A 20 9.77 -3.68 15.82
C THR A 20 9.53 -2.19 15.56
N ILE A 21 9.88 -1.34 16.53
CA ILE A 21 9.76 0.11 16.39
C ILE A 21 10.59 0.64 15.22
N MET A 22 11.81 0.14 15.05
CA MET A 22 12.68 0.53 13.93
C MET A 22 12.06 0.16 12.57
N LEU A 23 11.52 -1.06 12.43
CA LEU A 23 10.88 -1.52 11.20
C LEU A 23 9.62 -0.72 10.88
N GLU A 24 8.78 -0.44 11.89
CA GLU A 24 7.61 0.41 11.73
C GLU A 24 7.97 1.83 11.28
N MET A 25 9.00 2.43 11.88
CA MET A 25 9.49 3.76 11.52
C MET A 25 9.94 3.83 10.06
N VAL A 26 10.68 2.81 9.60
CA VAL A 26 11.11 2.72 8.19
C VAL A 26 9.89 2.60 7.27
N GLY A 27 8.95 1.70 7.59
CA GLY A 27 7.73 1.50 6.80
C GLY A 27 6.90 2.78 6.67
N ILE A 28 6.69 3.51 7.78
CA ILE A 28 5.97 4.79 7.79
C ILE A 28 6.69 5.83 6.95
N THR A 29 8.02 5.93 7.09
CA THR A 29 8.83 6.91 6.35
C THR A 29 8.74 6.68 4.84
N VAL A 30 8.88 5.43 4.40
CA VAL A 30 8.75 5.04 2.98
C VAL A 30 7.36 5.35 2.45
N LEU A 31 6.32 5.02 3.22
CA LEU A 31 4.92 5.27 2.85
C LEU A 31 4.66 6.76 2.66
N VAL A 32 5.06 7.59 3.63
CA VAL A 32 4.88 9.05 3.61
C VAL A 32 5.66 9.66 2.45
N TRP A 33 6.91 9.26 2.24
CA TRP A 33 7.73 9.75 1.13
C TRP A 33 7.11 9.43 -0.24
N SER A 34 6.68 8.18 -0.44
CA SER A 34 6.02 7.77 -1.68
C SER A 34 4.71 8.52 -1.91
N ALA A 35 3.90 8.70 -0.86
CA ALA A 35 2.65 9.47 -0.93
C ALA A 35 2.90 10.94 -1.32
N ILE A 36 3.89 11.60 -0.70
CA ILE A 36 4.26 12.99 -1.02
C ILE A 36 4.74 13.11 -2.47
N ARG A 37 5.68 12.24 -2.88
CA ARG A 37 6.19 12.23 -4.27
C ARG A 37 5.05 12.02 -5.27
N CYS A 38 4.13 11.10 -4.97
CA CYS A 38 2.97 10.84 -5.81
C CYS A 38 2.01 12.04 -5.88
N PHE A 39 1.78 12.73 -4.76
CA PHE A 39 0.94 13.92 -4.71
C PHE A 39 1.48 15.06 -5.56
N PHE A 40 2.79 15.34 -5.47
CA PHE A 40 3.45 16.33 -6.32
C PHE A 40 3.49 15.93 -7.80
N GLY A 41 3.67 14.65 -8.10
CA GLY A 41 3.59 14.15 -9.48
C GLY A 41 2.18 14.31 -10.06
N TRP A 42 1.14 14.04 -9.26
CA TRP A 42 -0.25 14.08 -9.73
C TRP A 42 -0.66 15.49 -10.15
N ILE A 43 -0.19 16.51 -9.43
CA ILE A 43 -0.42 17.92 -9.79
C ILE A 43 0.27 18.31 -11.11
N HIS A 44 1.35 17.61 -11.48
CA HIS A 44 2.09 17.80 -12.75
C HIS A 44 1.58 16.91 -13.91
N LYS A 45 0.49 16.14 -13.71
CA LYS A 45 -0.23 15.40 -14.77
C LYS A 45 0.56 14.28 -15.46
N ASP A 46 1.49 13.64 -14.73
CA ASP A 46 2.31 12.55 -15.26
C ASP A 46 1.60 11.18 -15.19
N GLN A 47 1.73 10.33 -16.21
CA GLN A 47 0.99 9.05 -16.28
C GLN A 47 1.67 7.89 -15.54
N HIS A 48 2.96 8.02 -15.18
CA HIS A 48 3.78 6.95 -14.58
C HIS A 48 3.69 6.82 -13.04
N ILE A 49 2.99 7.73 -12.38
CA ILE A 49 3.08 7.94 -10.92
C ILE A 49 2.39 6.81 -10.13
N ARG A 50 1.43 6.11 -10.74
CA ARG A 50 0.69 5.02 -10.08
C ARG A 50 1.56 3.80 -9.78
N LEU A 51 2.56 3.53 -10.63
CA LEU A 51 3.46 2.40 -10.44
C LEU A 51 4.41 2.65 -9.26
N ASP A 52 4.97 3.87 -9.17
CA ASP A 52 5.81 4.31 -8.05
C ASP A 52 5.05 4.29 -6.70
N LEU A 53 3.77 4.66 -6.72
CA LEU A 53 2.91 4.61 -5.54
C LEU A 53 2.63 3.17 -5.09
N ALA A 54 2.25 2.29 -6.02
CA ALA A 54 1.99 0.88 -5.72
C ALA A 54 3.24 0.21 -5.15
N GLN A 55 4.42 0.50 -5.70
CA GLN A 55 5.69 -0.04 -5.22
C GLN A 55 6.07 0.50 -3.84
N GLY A 56 5.84 1.79 -3.57
CA GLY A 56 6.07 2.37 -2.24
C GLY A 56 5.13 1.84 -1.16
N ILE A 57 3.86 1.59 -1.50
CA ILE A 57 2.88 0.96 -0.59
C ILE A 57 3.28 -0.49 -0.30
N ALA A 58 3.66 -1.26 -1.32
CA ALA A 58 4.10 -2.64 -1.15
C ALA A 58 5.32 -2.72 -0.22
N LEU A 59 6.34 -1.88 -0.46
CA LEU A 59 7.55 -1.84 0.35
C LEU A 59 7.26 -1.45 1.82
N ALA A 60 6.39 -0.46 2.04
CA ALA A 60 5.99 -0.07 3.38
C ALA A 60 5.25 -1.19 4.14
N LEU A 61 4.42 -1.96 3.42
CA LEU A 61 3.71 -3.11 3.98
C LEU A 61 4.64 -4.28 4.30
N GLU A 62 5.66 -4.53 3.49
CA GLU A 62 6.69 -5.55 3.77
C GLU A 62 7.45 -5.23 5.07
N PHE A 63 7.85 -3.96 5.27
CA PHE A 63 8.50 -3.55 6.52
C PHE A 63 7.58 -3.63 7.73
N LYS A 64 6.30 -3.29 7.56
CA LYS A 64 5.30 -3.37 8.63
C LYS A 64 5.12 -4.84 9.06
N MET A 65 4.81 -5.72 8.11
CA MET A 65 4.71 -7.17 8.32
C MET A 65 5.95 -7.76 8.99
N GLY A 66 7.15 -7.31 8.62
CA GLY A 66 8.39 -7.72 9.29
C GLY A 66 8.40 -7.40 10.79
N GLY A 67 7.98 -6.20 11.17
CA GLY A 67 7.85 -5.78 12.57
C GLY A 67 6.81 -6.60 13.35
N GLU A 68 5.65 -6.86 12.74
CA GLU A 68 4.64 -7.71 13.36
C GLU A 68 5.15 -9.15 13.56
N VAL A 69 5.83 -9.75 12.57
CA VAL A 69 6.43 -11.09 12.70
C VAL A 69 7.42 -11.13 13.86
N LEU A 70 8.31 -10.14 13.97
CA LEU A 70 9.27 -10.07 15.07
C LEU A 70 8.57 -10.06 16.43
N ARG A 71 7.49 -9.28 16.57
CA ARG A 71 6.70 -9.22 17.81
C ARG A 71 6.06 -10.55 18.18
N THR A 72 5.59 -11.32 17.19
CA THR A 72 4.97 -12.65 17.42
C THR A 72 5.97 -13.73 17.87
N VAL A 73 7.27 -13.55 17.59
CA VAL A 73 8.32 -14.49 18.04
C VAL A 73 8.49 -14.46 19.56
N VAL A 74 8.15 -13.33 20.20
CA VAL A 74 8.37 -13.11 21.64
C VAL A 74 7.06 -13.13 22.42
N VAL A 75 6.09 -12.32 21.99
CA VAL A 75 4.79 -12.22 22.66
C VAL A 75 3.82 -13.16 21.99
N ARG A 76 3.65 -14.36 22.57
CA ARG A 76 2.68 -15.37 22.11
C ARG A 76 1.28 -15.15 22.70
N GLU A 77 0.93 -13.92 23.07
CA GLU A 77 -0.42 -13.59 23.55
C GLU A 77 -1.41 -13.45 22.39
N TRP A 78 -2.16 -14.54 22.15
CA TRP A 78 -3.14 -14.67 21.06
C TRP A 78 -4.17 -13.54 20.97
N ARG A 79 -4.54 -12.90 22.09
CA ARG A 79 -5.57 -11.85 22.12
C ARG A 79 -5.07 -10.52 21.57
N GLU A 80 -3.87 -10.10 21.93
CA GLU A 80 -3.29 -8.84 21.46
C GLU A 80 -2.89 -8.94 19.99
N LEU A 81 -2.29 -10.06 19.59
CA LEU A 81 -1.96 -10.36 18.19
C LEU A 81 -3.21 -10.34 17.30
N GLY A 82 -4.34 -10.90 17.77
CA GLY A 82 -5.58 -10.96 17.00
C GLY A 82 -6.16 -9.57 16.70
N ILE A 83 -6.14 -8.66 17.67
CA ILE A 83 -6.69 -7.29 17.51
C ILE A 83 -5.79 -6.46 16.59
N LEU A 84 -4.47 -6.52 16.79
CA LEU A 84 -3.51 -5.82 15.94
C LEU A 84 -3.57 -6.32 14.50
N GLY A 85 -3.60 -7.65 14.32
CA GLY A 85 -3.76 -8.29 13.03
C GLY A 85 -5.04 -7.85 12.34
N ALA A 86 -6.18 -7.85 13.04
CA ALA A 86 -7.45 -7.40 12.48
C ALA A 86 -7.42 -5.94 12.02
N ILE A 87 -6.79 -5.02 12.78
CA ILE A 87 -6.67 -3.60 12.41
C ILE A 87 -5.83 -3.42 11.14
N ILE A 88 -4.71 -4.14 11.05
CA ILE A 88 -3.81 -4.07 9.87
C ILE A 88 -4.51 -4.64 8.64
N LEU A 89 -5.20 -5.77 8.78
CA LEU A 89 -5.96 -6.41 7.71
C LEU A 89 -7.10 -5.51 7.21
N LEU A 90 -7.87 -4.93 8.15
CA LEU A 90 -8.95 -4.00 7.84
C LEU A 90 -8.42 -2.78 7.08
N ARG A 91 -7.28 -2.23 7.53
CA ARG A 91 -6.63 -1.09 6.89
C ARG A 91 -6.15 -1.42 5.48
N GLY A 92 -5.56 -2.60 5.29
CA GLY A 92 -5.13 -3.09 3.97
C GLY A 92 -6.31 -3.24 3.01
N LEU A 93 -7.38 -3.90 3.46
CA LEU A 93 -8.61 -4.12 2.67
C LEU A 93 -9.29 -2.80 2.28
N LEU A 94 -9.49 -1.88 3.22
CA LEU A 94 -10.17 -0.61 2.96
C LEU A 94 -9.37 0.26 1.98
N THR A 95 -8.04 0.31 2.16
CA THR A 95 -7.15 1.09 1.28
C THR A 95 -7.08 0.47 -0.12
N PHE A 96 -7.05 -0.87 -0.21
CA PHE A 96 -7.05 -1.59 -1.49
C PHE A 96 -8.36 -1.41 -2.27
N LEU A 97 -9.51 -1.47 -1.59
CA LEU A 97 -10.83 -1.24 -2.19
C LEU A 97 -10.91 0.15 -2.83
N ILE A 98 -10.48 1.18 -2.10
CA ILE A 98 -10.46 2.56 -2.61
C ILE A 98 -9.51 2.69 -3.80
N HIS A 99 -8.31 2.06 -3.74
CA HIS A 99 -7.37 2.11 -4.85
C HIS A 99 -7.92 1.41 -6.11
N TRP A 100 -8.62 0.29 -5.93
CA TRP A 100 -9.23 -0.47 -7.03
C TRP A 100 -10.41 0.28 -7.67
N GLU A 101 -11.21 0.99 -6.88
CA GLU A 101 -12.29 1.85 -7.37
C GLU A 101 -11.75 3.00 -8.23
N ILE A 102 -10.69 3.69 -7.76
CA ILE A 102 -10.04 4.78 -8.50
C ILE A 102 -9.37 4.28 -9.80
N GLU A 103 -8.82 3.07 -9.79
CA GLU A 103 -8.26 2.41 -10.97
C GLU A 103 -9.30 2.19 -12.07
N ASN A 104 -10.48 1.71 -11.66
CA ASN A 104 -11.54 1.32 -12.56
C ASN A 104 -12.20 2.54 -13.21
N GLU A 105 -12.45 3.59 -12.43
CA GLU A 105 -13.04 4.83 -12.91
C GLU A 105 -12.14 5.55 -13.95
N LYS A 106 -10.81 5.48 -13.77
CA LYS A 106 -9.85 6.01 -14.75
C LYS A 106 -9.82 5.26 -16.07
N LYS A 107 -10.05 3.94 -16.06
CA LYS A 107 -10.10 3.13 -17.29
C LYS A 107 -11.35 3.43 -18.11
N GLU A 108 -12.48 3.62 -17.44
CA GLU A 108 -13.73 3.99 -18.11
C GLU A 108 -13.63 5.36 -18.80
N LEU A 109 -13.04 6.36 -18.14
CA LEU A 109 -12.80 7.68 -18.74
C LEU A 109 -11.89 7.64 -19.99
N GLN A 110 -10.90 6.74 -20.04
CA GLN A 110 -10.03 6.58 -21.22
C GLN A 110 -10.74 5.89 -22.39
N GLU A 111 -11.65 4.94 -22.15
CA GLU A 111 -12.44 4.31 -23.20
C GLU A 111 -13.43 5.29 -23.86
N HIS A 112 -14.03 6.19 -23.07
CA HIS A 112 -14.93 7.22 -23.59
C HIS A 112 -14.17 8.26 -24.44
N ALA A 113 -12.95 8.63 -24.08
CA ALA A 113 -12.10 9.49 -24.90
C ALA A 113 -11.69 8.83 -26.23
N LYS A 114 -11.45 7.50 -26.23
CA LYS A 114 -11.06 6.75 -27.42
C LYS A 114 -12.23 6.53 -28.40
N LYS A 115 -13.47 6.40 -27.89
CA LYS A 115 -14.70 6.34 -28.73
C LYS A 115 -15.07 7.69 -29.35
N ALA A 116 -14.79 8.80 -28.67
CA ALA A 116 -15.02 10.15 -29.22
C ALA A 116 -14.01 10.54 -30.31
N ALA A 117 -12.82 9.91 -30.33
CA ALA A 117 -11.74 10.19 -31.29
C ALA A 117 -11.78 9.32 -32.57
N SER A 118 -12.80 8.50 -32.78
CA SER A 118 -13.03 7.81 -34.06
C SER A 118 -14.21 8.45 -34.79
N PRO A 119 -13.98 9.41 -35.71
CA PRO A 119 -15.02 9.93 -36.57
C PRO A 119 -15.52 8.78 -37.45
N LYS A 120 -16.78 8.43 -37.23
CA LYS A 120 -17.68 7.63 -38.06
C LYS A 120 -17.34 7.71 -39.56
N ALA A 121 -16.51 6.79 -40.05
CA ALA A 121 -16.34 6.56 -41.48
C ALA A 121 -17.33 5.47 -41.91
N THR A 122 -18.62 5.78 -42.00
CA THR A 122 -19.59 4.98 -42.79
C THR A 122 -20.80 5.85 -43.13
N THR A 123 -20.81 6.31 -44.39
CA THR A 123 -21.96 6.54 -45.30
C THR A 123 -23.03 7.55 -44.84
N VAL A 124 -23.49 8.48 -45.69
CA VAL A 124 -24.36 8.24 -46.85
C VAL A 124 -24.34 9.46 -47.79
N SER A 125 -24.53 9.13 -49.07
CA SER A 125 -24.77 9.90 -50.30
C SER A 125 -25.35 11.31 -50.22
N ASP A 126 -24.95 12.20 -51.15
CA ASP A 126 -25.74 12.55 -52.35
C ASP A 126 -24.99 13.60 -53.20
N ASP A 127 -25.08 13.41 -54.53
CA ASP A 127 -25.03 14.38 -55.63
C ASP A 127 -23.99 15.53 -55.64
N GLU A 128 -23.15 15.60 -56.68
CA GLU A 128 -23.17 16.72 -57.66
C GLU A 128 -22.10 16.53 -58.77
N LYS A 129 -22.60 16.31 -60.00
CA LYS A 129 -21.99 16.46 -61.35
C LYS A 129 -20.77 15.62 -61.79
#